data_AF-A0A2Z5EN27-F1
#
_entry.id   AF-A0A2Z5EN27-F1
#
_cell.length_a   1.000
_cell.length_b   1.000
_cell.length_c   1.000
_cell.angle_alpha   90.00
_cell.angle_beta   90.00
_cell.angle_gamma   90.00
#
_symmetry.space_group_name_H-M   'P 1'
#
loop_
_entity.id
_entity.type
_entity.pdbx_description
1 polymer ?
#
loop_
_entity_poly.entity_id
_entity_poly.type
_entity_poly.pdbx_seq_one_letter_code
_entity_poly.pdbx_strand_id
1 'polypeptide(L)'
;TIADIKAMGDSRATLSLGTWASGDAATLLETSCGVPFEQLDLPIGLAATDRFIESLRGLAGVEVPEGIEDERGRLVDVISDMHQYLSGRKVAIYGDPDHVIALTEFCRDMDMKPVHVLTGSVGNAF
;
A
#
# COMPACT_ATOMS: atom_id res chain seq x y z
N THR A 1 9.65 -5.14 -19.59
CA THR A 1 9.99 -5.12 -21.04
C THR A 1 8.74 -5.32 -21.87
N ILE A 2 8.78 -5.15 -23.21
CA ILE A 2 7.61 -5.46 -24.07
C ILE A 2 7.21 -6.93 -23.93
N ALA A 3 8.19 -7.83 -23.77
CA ALA A 3 7.92 -9.25 -23.53
C ALA A 3 7.16 -9.45 -22.20
N ASP A 4 7.60 -8.79 -21.12
CA ASP A 4 6.95 -8.90 -19.82
C ASP A 4 5.51 -8.39 -19.85
N ILE A 5 5.24 -7.26 -20.53
CA ILE A 5 3.88 -6.70 -20.67
C ILE A 5 2.96 -7.70 -21.39
N LYS A 6 3.46 -8.38 -22.43
CA LYS A 6 2.67 -9.42 -23.12
C LYS A 6 2.42 -10.63 -22.21
N ALA A 7 3.42 -11.03 -21.43
CA ALA A 7 3.32 -12.15 -20.49
C ALA A 7 2.44 -11.85 -19.27
N MET A 8 2.06 -10.58 -19.02
CA MET A 8 1.16 -10.24 -17.91
C MET A 8 -0.17 -10.98 -17.97
N GLY A 9 -0.68 -11.26 -19.17
CA GLY A 9 -1.92 -12.03 -19.37
C GLY A 9 -1.85 -13.48 -18.90
N ASP A 10 -0.63 -14.02 -18.75
CA ASP A 10 -0.39 -15.38 -18.24
C ASP A 10 -0.13 -15.42 -16.72
N SER A 11 -0.27 -14.28 -16.03
CA SER A 11 -0.02 -14.18 -14.59
C SER A 11 -1.08 -14.91 -13.78
N ARG A 12 -0.69 -15.49 -12.65
CA ARG A 12 -1.61 -16.16 -11.72
C ARG A 12 -2.66 -15.19 -11.13
N ALA A 13 -2.22 -14.00 -10.76
CA ALA A 13 -3.05 -12.94 -10.20
C ALA A 13 -2.31 -11.60 -10.31
N THR A 14 -3.04 -10.50 -10.15
CA THR A 14 -2.49 -9.14 -10.11
C THR A 14 -2.74 -8.49 -8.75
N LEU A 15 -1.72 -7.88 -8.18
CA LEU A 15 -1.87 -6.98 -7.04
C LEU A 15 -1.91 -5.54 -7.56
N SER A 16 -3.06 -4.89 -7.44
CA SER A 16 -3.25 -3.50 -7.83
C SER A 16 -2.89 -2.62 -6.64
N LEU A 17 -1.84 -1.81 -6.77
CA LEU A 17 -1.36 -0.92 -5.71
C LEU A 17 -1.87 0.51 -5.95
N GLY A 18 -2.77 0.94 -5.09
CA GLY A 18 -3.47 2.23 -5.24
C GLY A 18 -4.66 2.11 -6.19
N THR A 19 -5.85 2.43 -5.65
CA THR A 19 -7.13 2.35 -6.35
C THR A 19 -7.19 3.32 -7.52
N TRP A 20 -6.69 4.55 -7.35
CA TRP A 20 -6.76 5.57 -8.39
C TRP A 20 -5.70 5.36 -9.47
N ALA A 21 -4.49 4.96 -9.09
CA ALA A 21 -3.40 4.79 -10.03
C ALA A 21 -3.48 3.49 -10.85
N SER A 22 -3.98 2.40 -10.28
CA SER A 22 -3.85 1.07 -10.88
C SER A 22 -5.15 0.26 -11.03
N GLY A 23 -6.26 0.69 -10.43
CA GLY A 23 -7.52 -0.06 -10.47
C GLY A 23 -8.07 -0.28 -11.88
N ASP A 24 -8.02 0.74 -12.74
CA ASP A 24 -8.45 0.64 -14.13
C ASP A 24 -7.58 -0.35 -14.94
N ALA A 25 -6.27 -0.34 -14.69
CA ALA A 25 -5.34 -1.25 -15.35
C ALA A 25 -5.56 -2.71 -14.91
N ALA A 26 -5.83 -2.94 -13.63
CA ALA A 26 -6.14 -4.25 -13.10
C ALA A 26 -7.47 -4.79 -13.65
N THR A 27 -8.50 -3.93 -13.69
CA THR A 27 -9.81 -4.26 -14.30
C THR A 27 -9.66 -4.60 -15.78
N LEU A 28 -8.82 -3.86 -16.52
CA LEU A 28 -8.54 -4.14 -17.92
C LEU A 28 -7.89 -5.51 -18.10
N LEU A 29 -6.93 -5.87 -17.25
CA LEU A 29 -6.25 -7.16 -17.33
C LEU A 29 -7.18 -8.32 -16.96
N GLU A 30 -8.05 -8.13 -15.97
CA GLU A 30 -9.07 -9.12 -15.60
C GLU A 30 -10.06 -9.34 -16.75
N THR A 31 -10.61 -8.27 -17.32
CA THR A 31 -11.61 -8.36 -18.40
C THR A 31 -11.02 -8.86 -19.72
N SER A 32 -9.78 -8.50 -20.03
CA SER A 32 -9.15 -8.84 -21.32
C SER A 32 -8.44 -10.20 -21.30
N CYS A 33 -7.84 -10.57 -20.15
CA CYS A 33 -6.99 -11.76 -20.03
C CYS A 33 -7.49 -12.79 -19.01
N GLY A 34 -8.53 -12.47 -18.22
CA GLY A 34 -9.07 -13.37 -17.19
C GLY A 34 -8.19 -13.49 -15.96
N VAL A 35 -7.22 -12.58 -15.77
CA VAL A 35 -6.31 -12.59 -14.62
C VAL A 35 -7.02 -11.97 -13.42
N PRO A 36 -7.30 -12.72 -12.35
CA PRO A 36 -7.94 -12.15 -11.15
C PRO A 36 -7.01 -11.13 -10.49
N PHE A 37 -7.58 -10.13 -9.83
CA PHE A 37 -6.79 -9.13 -9.11
C PHE A 37 -7.30 -8.88 -7.69
N GLU A 38 -6.40 -8.38 -6.86
CA GLU A 38 -6.70 -7.88 -5.53
C GLU A 38 -6.31 -6.39 -5.48
N GLN A 39 -7.26 -5.57 -5.03
CA GLN A 39 -7.03 -4.14 -4.86
C GLN A 39 -6.46 -3.87 -3.47
N LEU A 40 -5.28 -3.26 -3.43
CA LEU A 40 -4.60 -2.87 -2.21
C LEU A 40 -4.31 -1.36 -2.22
N ASP A 41 -4.14 -0.81 -1.02
CA ASP A 41 -3.55 0.52 -0.85
C ASP A 41 -2.07 0.49 -1.29
N LEU A 42 -1.45 1.67 -1.39
CA LEU A 42 0.01 1.72 -1.52
C LEU A 42 0.66 1.15 -0.26
N PRO A 43 1.67 0.27 -0.37
CA PRO A 43 2.37 -0.33 0.77
C PRO A 43 3.31 0.69 1.42
N ILE A 44 2.71 1.70 2.06
CA ILE A 44 3.40 2.78 2.76
C ILE A 44 2.96 2.75 4.21
N GLY A 45 3.92 2.63 5.13
CA GLY A 45 3.66 2.50 6.56
C GLY A 45 3.64 1.06 7.02
N LEU A 46 3.27 0.84 8.29
CA LEU A 46 3.34 -0.49 8.90
C LEU A 46 2.17 -1.36 8.45
N ALA A 47 0.94 -0.92 8.72
CA ALA A 47 -0.26 -1.73 8.46
C ALA A 47 -0.49 -1.99 6.95
N ALA A 48 -0.27 -0.99 6.10
CA ALA A 48 -0.43 -1.16 4.65
C ALA A 48 0.60 -2.12 4.04
N THR A 49 1.86 -2.08 4.53
CA THR A 49 2.90 -3.02 4.10
C THR A 49 2.60 -4.43 4.59
N ASP A 50 2.11 -4.60 5.82
CA ASP A 50 1.69 -5.90 6.35
C ASP A 50 0.59 -6.52 5.47
N ARG A 51 -0.41 -5.73 5.05
CA ARG A 51 -1.45 -6.19 4.10
C ARG A 51 -0.85 -6.65 2.78
N PHE A 52 0.07 -5.88 2.21
CA PHE A 52 0.73 -6.25 0.95
C PHE A 52 1.54 -7.54 1.05
N ILE A 53 2.33 -7.72 2.13
CA ILE A 53 3.09 -8.95 2.35
C ILE A 53 2.16 -10.14 2.56
N GLU A 54 1.05 -9.97 3.29
CA GLU A 54 0.05 -11.01 3.49
C GLU A 54 -0.60 -11.45 2.17
N SER A 55 -1.02 -10.51 1.32
CA SER A 55 -1.60 -10.83 0.00
C SER A 55 -0.58 -11.53 -0.90
N LEU A 56 0.67 -11.07 -0.92
CA LEU A 56 1.76 -11.75 -1.63
C LEU A 56 1.97 -13.18 -1.13
N ARG A 57 2.02 -13.36 0.19
CA ARG A 57 2.16 -14.67 0.85
C ARG A 57 1.04 -15.61 0.43
N GLY A 58 -0.21 -15.15 0.50
CA GLY A 58 -1.39 -15.91 0.11
C GLY A 58 -1.39 -16.33 -1.35
N LEU A 59 -0.98 -15.43 -2.26
CA LEU A 59 -0.91 -15.72 -3.70
C LEU A 59 0.23 -16.65 -4.07
N ALA A 60 1.40 -16.47 -3.46
CA ALA A 60 2.59 -17.29 -3.71
C ALA A 60 2.51 -18.66 -3.02
N GLY A 61 1.76 -18.77 -1.92
CA GLY A 61 1.66 -20.00 -1.13
C GLY A 61 2.99 -20.36 -0.43
N VAL A 62 3.73 -19.34 -0.01
CA VAL A 62 5.03 -19.48 0.67
C VAL A 62 4.95 -18.83 2.05
N GLU A 63 5.93 -19.10 2.91
CA GLU A 63 6.08 -18.39 4.18
C GLU A 63 6.79 -17.05 3.97
N VAL A 64 6.58 -16.10 4.90
CA VAL A 64 7.31 -14.83 4.90
C VAL A 64 8.78 -15.12 5.23
N PRO A 65 9.75 -14.66 4.43
CA PRO A 65 11.16 -14.82 4.76
C PRO A 65 11.53 -14.10 6.07
N GLU A 66 12.35 -14.75 6.89
CA GLU A 66 12.82 -14.21 8.20
C GLU A 66 13.38 -12.79 8.08
N GLY A 67 14.09 -12.47 7.01
CA GLY A 67 14.64 -11.12 6.80
C GLY A 67 13.59 -10.01 6.70
N ILE A 68 12.37 -10.31 6.21
CA ILE A 68 11.27 -9.35 6.16
C ILE A 68 10.62 -9.20 7.54
N GLU A 69 10.49 -10.29 8.29
CA GLU A 69 10.02 -10.24 9.68
C GLU A 69 10.97 -9.45 10.58
N ASP A 70 12.28 -9.63 10.40
CA ASP A 70 13.34 -8.87 11.07
C ASP A 70 13.26 -7.38 10.72
N GLU A 71 13.08 -7.03 9.44
CA GLU A 71 12.94 -5.64 9.01
C GLU A 71 11.70 -4.99 9.62
N ARG A 72 10.57 -5.71 9.64
CA ARG A 72 9.35 -5.28 10.32
C ARG A 72 9.59 -5.06 11.81
N GLY A 73 10.29 -5.98 12.47
CA GLY A 73 10.65 -5.86 13.89
C GLY A 73 11.47 -4.61 14.17
N ARG A 74 12.46 -4.31 13.33
CA ARG A 74 13.28 -3.09 13.42
C ARG A 74 12.46 -1.82 13.21
N LEU A 75 11.51 -1.83 12.28
CA LEU A 75 10.61 -0.69 12.08
C LEU A 75 9.76 -0.42 13.34
N VAL A 76 9.20 -1.47 13.95
CA VAL A 76 8.40 -1.35 15.18
C VAL A 76 9.24 -0.84 16.37
N ASP A 77 10.49 -1.29 16.46
CA ASP A 77 11.46 -0.80 17.47
C ASP A 77 11.72 0.70 17.29
N VAL A 78 11.98 1.15 16.05
CA VAL A 78 12.17 2.58 15.73
C VAL A 78 10.92 3.41 16.03
N ILE A 79 9.73 2.89 15.70
CA ILE A 79 8.46 3.58 16.03
C ILE A 79 8.34 3.76 17.55
N SER A 80 8.71 2.75 18.33
CA SER A 80 8.68 2.79 19.80
C SER A 80 9.66 3.82 20.37
N ASP A 81 10.89 3.86 19.86
CA ASP A 81 11.90 4.84 20.26
C ASP A 81 11.48 6.28 19.94
N MET A 82 10.85 6.47 18.78
CA MET A 82 10.44 7.78 18.28
C MET A 82 9.08 8.23 18.81
N HIS A 83 8.30 7.35 19.46
CA HIS A 83 6.95 7.64 19.94
C HIS A 83 6.90 8.91 20.80
N GLN A 84 7.87 9.12 21.69
CA GLN A 84 7.95 10.32 22.53
C GLN A 84 8.04 11.64 21.74
N TYR A 85 8.56 11.59 20.51
CA TYR A 85 8.71 12.77 19.65
C TYR A 85 7.54 12.94 18.68
N LEU A 86 6.94 11.85 18.23
CA LEU A 86 5.91 11.82 17.17
C LEU A 86 4.49 11.86 17.73
N SER A 87 4.25 11.29 18.91
CA SER A 87 2.94 11.24 19.56
C SER A 87 2.30 12.63 19.65
N GLY A 88 1.07 12.73 19.16
CA GLY A 88 0.25 13.94 19.18
C GLY A 88 0.68 15.06 18.23
N ARG A 89 1.74 14.87 17.41
CA ARG A 89 2.19 15.88 16.44
C ARG A 89 1.13 16.12 15.39
N LYS A 90 0.81 17.39 15.13
CA LYS A 90 -0.13 17.76 14.08
C LYS A 90 0.57 17.76 12.73
N VAL A 91 0.00 17.07 11.75
CA VAL A 91 0.54 16.97 10.39
C VAL A 91 -0.51 17.36 9.36
N ALA A 92 -0.05 18.01 8.30
CA ALA A 92 -0.83 18.30 7.11
C ALA A 92 -0.26 17.47 5.96
N ILE A 93 -1.13 16.83 5.19
CA ILE A 93 -0.78 15.90 4.12
C ILE A 93 -1.51 16.35 2.85
N TYR A 94 -0.75 16.45 1.75
CA TYR A 94 -1.28 16.78 0.43
C TYR A 94 -0.58 15.95 -0.64
N GLY A 95 -1.35 15.49 -1.62
CA GLY A 95 -0.83 14.71 -2.75
C GLY A 95 -1.94 13.98 -3.50
N ASP A 96 -1.56 12.95 -4.26
CA ASP A 96 -2.51 12.08 -4.93
C ASP A 96 -3.27 11.20 -3.91
N PRO A 97 -4.53 10.83 -4.17
CA PRO A 97 -5.39 10.11 -3.24
C PRO A 97 -4.73 8.88 -2.62
N ASP A 98 -4.11 8.03 -3.45
CA ASP A 98 -3.45 6.80 -3.00
C ASP A 98 -2.33 7.05 -1.98
N HIS A 99 -1.51 8.09 -2.22
CA HIS A 99 -0.43 8.47 -1.30
C HIS A 99 -0.98 9.06 -0.01
N VAL A 100 -1.99 9.93 -0.12
CA VAL A 100 -2.54 10.63 1.02
C VAL A 100 -3.25 9.66 1.97
N ILE A 101 -3.97 8.67 1.45
CA ILE A 101 -4.60 7.61 2.26
C ILE A 101 -3.54 6.84 3.03
N ALA A 102 -2.54 6.27 2.33
CA ALA A 102 -1.52 5.43 2.95
C ALA A 102 -0.66 6.21 3.96
N LEU A 103 -0.27 7.46 3.65
CA LEU A 103 0.47 8.30 4.59
C LEU A 103 -0.37 8.73 5.79
N THR A 104 -1.67 8.94 5.61
CA THR A 104 -2.57 9.26 6.72
C THR A 104 -2.67 8.09 7.69
N GLU A 105 -2.80 6.85 7.19
CA GLU A 105 -2.76 5.63 8.00
C GLU A 105 -1.42 5.51 8.72
N PHE A 106 -0.29 5.65 8.00
CA PHE A 106 1.03 5.59 8.62
C PHE A 106 1.24 6.62 9.74
N CYS A 107 0.79 7.87 9.52
CA CYS A 107 0.81 8.88 10.56
C CYS A 107 -0.03 8.51 11.79
N ARG A 108 -1.14 7.79 11.59
CA ARG A 108 -1.98 7.29 12.69
C ARG A 108 -1.30 6.15 13.44
N ASP A 109 -0.62 5.24 12.73
CA ASP A 109 0.18 4.17 13.34
C ASP A 109 1.26 4.71 14.30
N MET A 110 1.79 5.91 14.01
CA MET A 110 2.77 6.62 14.85
C MET A 110 2.16 7.56 15.91
N ASP A 111 0.84 7.47 16.16
CA ASP A 111 0.07 8.35 17.05
C ASP A 111 0.15 9.86 16.71
N MET A 112 0.42 10.19 15.44
CA MET A 112 0.35 11.57 14.96
C MET A 112 -1.10 11.97 14.66
N LYS A 113 -1.33 13.27 14.54
CA LYS A 113 -2.63 13.89 14.26
C LYS A 113 -2.64 14.56 12.88
N PRO A 114 -2.93 13.81 11.80
CA PRO A 114 -3.39 14.37 10.54
C PRO A 114 -4.57 15.33 10.76
N VAL A 115 -4.32 16.63 10.66
CA VAL A 115 -5.32 17.69 10.87
C VAL A 115 -5.84 18.28 9.57
N HIS A 116 -5.02 18.20 8.51
CA HIS A 116 -5.37 18.64 7.17
C HIS A 116 -4.94 17.54 6.20
N VAL A 117 -5.90 16.95 5.51
CA VAL A 117 -5.68 15.84 4.57
C VAL A 117 -6.38 16.26 3.29
N LEU A 118 -5.59 16.52 2.25
CA LEU A 118 -6.05 17.18 1.03
C LEU A 118 -5.55 16.44 -0.20
N THR A 119 -6.34 16.43 -1.26
CA THR A 119 -5.89 16.02 -2.60
C THR A 119 -6.24 17.08 -3.63
N GLY A 120 -5.46 17.13 -4.71
CA GLY A 120 -5.78 17.93 -5.89
C GLY A 120 -6.65 17.19 -6.92
N SER A 121 -6.85 15.87 -6.74
CA SER A 121 -7.60 15.04 -7.67
C SER A 121 -9.10 15.32 -7.60
N VAL A 122 -9.73 15.34 -8.77
CA VAL A 122 -11.16 15.64 -8.90
C VAL A 122 -11.97 14.37 -8.60
N GLY A 123 -12.92 14.46 -7.69
CA GLY A 123 -13.86 13.36 -7.40
C GLY A 123 -14.40 13.43 -5.97
N ASN A 124 -15.52 12.74 -5.72
CA ASN A 124 -16.13 12.62 -4.39
C ASN A 124 -15.72 11.32 -3.66
N ALA A 125 -14.86 10.51 -4.28
CA ALA A 125 -14.41 9.23 -3.74
C ALA A 125 -13.30 9.39 -2.68
N PHE A 126 -12.71 10.58 -2.57
CA PHE A 126 -11.68 10.96 -1.60
C PHE A 126 -12.21 12.06 -0.68
#